data_AF-A0A8D8MR02-F1
#
_entry.id   AF-A0A8D8MR02-F1
#
_cell.length_a   1.000
_cell.length_b   1.000
_cell.length_c   1.000
_cell.angle_alpha   90.00
_cell.angle_beta   90.00
_cell.angle_gamma   90.00
#
_symmetry.space_group_name_H-M   'P 1'
#
loop_
_entity.id
_entity.type
_entity.pdbx_description
1 polymer ?
#
loop_
_entity_poly.entity_id
_entity_poly.type
_entity_poly.pdbx_seq_one_letter_code
_entity_poly.pdbx_strand_id
1 'polypeptide(L)'
;MSDLDDDFMCEDEEDYGLEYSEDSNSEPDVDLENQYYNSKALKEEAPHDALKSFQKVLDLENNEKGEWGFKALKQMIKINFKLQNYPEMMTRYKQLLTYIKSAVTRNHSEKSINSILDYISTSKNMELLQNFYETTLEA
;
A
#
# COMPACT_ATOMS: atom_id res chain seq x y z
N MET A 1 -9.32 -31.06 0.37
CA MET A 1 -8.74 -30.26 1.47
C MET A 1 -7.38 -29.77 1.01
N SER A 2 -7.34 -28.55 0.46
CA SER A 2 -6.26 -27.55 0.58
C SER A 2 -6.37 -26.55 -0.59
N ASP A 3 -7.48 -25.82 -0.67
CA ASP A 3 -7.72 -24.76 -1.66
C ASP A 3 -7.47 -23.38 -1.01
N LEU A 4 -6.29 -23.17 -0.42
CA LEU A 4 -5.98 -21.94 0.32
C LEU A 4 -4.58 -21.37 0.05
N ASP A 5 -3.87 -21.88 -0.96
CA ASP A 5 -2.47 -21.53 -1.23
C ASP A 5 -2.23 -20.89 -2.60
N ASP A 6 -3.30 -20.61 -3.37
CA ASP A 6 -3.19 -20.08 -4.75
C ASP A 6 -3.38 -18.55 -4.84
N ASP A 7 -3.64 -17.87 -3.71
CA ASP A 7 -3.83 -16.41 -3.66
C ASP A 7 -2.51 -15.64 -3.40
N PHE A 8 -1.39 -16.36 -3.31
CA PHE A 8 -0.07 -15.78 -3.03
C PHE A 8 0.75 -15.51 -4.31
N MET A 9 0.34 -16.07 -5.45
CA MET A 9 1.13 -16.03 -6.69
C MET A 9 0.80 -14.83 -7.62
N CYS A 10 -0.17 -13.99 -7.26
CA CYS A 10 -0.59 -12.84 -8.07
C CYS A 10 -0.16 -11.46 -7.51
N GLU A 11 0.76 -11.39 -6.53
CA GLU A 11 1.27 -10.10 -6.02
C GLU A 11 2.62 -9.66 -6.64
N ASP A 12 3.38 -10.57 -7.27
CA ASP A 12 4.70 -10.25 -7.85
C ASP A 12 4.63 -9.67 -9.28
N GLU A 13 3.47 -9.71 -9.95
CA GLU A 13 3.33 -9.23 -11.33
C GLU A 13 3.05 -7.71 -11.44
N GLU A 14 2.81 -7.02 -10.31
CA GLU A 14 2.61 -5.56 -10.31
C GLU A 14 3.88 -4.72 -10.12
N ASP A 15 5.06 -5.32 -9.88
CA ASP A 15 6.34 -4.59 -9.79
C ASP A 15 7.05 -4.48 -11.16
N TYR A 16 6.52 -5.11 -12.21
CA TYR A 16 7.05 -5.06 -13.58
C TYR A 16 6.48 -3.90 -14.42
N GLY A 17 6.13 -2.80 -13.74
CA GLY A 17 5.37 -1.70 -14.31
C GLY A 17 6.00 -0.33 -14.09
N LEU A 18 7.14 -0.10 -14.76
CA LEU A 18 7.46 1.12 -15.53
C LEU A 18 8.72 1.90 -15.13
N GLU A 19 9.58 2.02 -16.14
CA GLU A 19 10.29 3.22 -16.60
C GLU A 19 11.08 3.98 -15.53
N TYR A 20 12.38 3.63 -15.45
CA TYR A 20 13.43 4.54 -15.01
C TYR A 20 13.21 5.89 -15.69
N SER A 21 12.54 6.81 -15.01
CA SER A 21 12.60 8.22 -15.36
C SER A 21 14.00 8.64 -14.94
N GLU A 22 14.94 8.62 -15.89
CA GLU A 22 16.37 8.96 -15.75
C GLU A 22 16.65 10.41 -15.28
N ASP A 23 15.67 11.12 -14.69
CA ASP A 23 15.76 12.55 -14.37
C ASP A 23 15.56 12.86 -12.88
N SER A 24 16.19 12.10 -11.99
CA SER A 24 16.46 12.58 -10.64
C SER A 24 17.80 12.04 -10.15
N ASN A 25 18.80 12.91 -10.22
CA ASN A 25 20.16 12.75 -9.71
C ASN A 25 20.18 12.78 -8.16
N SER A 26 19.27 12.05 -7.52
CA SER A 26 19.23 11.85 -6.08
C SER A 26 19.83 10.48 -5.80
N GLU A 27 20.71 10.40 -4.81
CA GLU A 27 21.34 9.16 -4.36
C GLU A 27 20.28 8.06 -4.22
N PRO A 28 20.56 6.81 -4.63
CA PRO A 28 19.56 5.74 -4.56
C PRO A 28 19.05 5.66 -3.13
N ASP A 29 17.72 5.67 -2.96
CA ASP A 29 16.99 5.55 -1.69
C ASP A 29 17.16 4.15 -1.05
N VAL A 30 18.41 3.68 -0.96
CA VAL A 30 18.82 2.36 -0.47
C VAL A 30 18.32 2.13 0.95
N ASP A 31 18.25 3.18 1.76
CA ASP A 31 17.73 3.11 3.13
C ASP A 31 16.21 2.85 3.17
N LEU A 32 15.44 3.46 2.27
CA LEU A 32 13.99 3.23 2.16
C LEU A 32 13.70 1.82 1.62
N GLU A 33 14.43 1.42 0.58
CA GLU A 33 14.33 0.09 -0.02
C GLU A 33 14.62 -1.01 1.01
N ASN A 34 15.76 -0.93 1.70
CA ASN A 34 16.14 -1.90 2.72
C ASN A 34 15.10 -1.97 3.85
N GLN A 35 14.59 -0.82 4.30
CA GLN A 35 13.58 -0.76 5.34
C GLN A 35 12.24 -1.37 4.86
N TYR A 36 11.86 -1.16 3.60
CA TYR A 36 10.65 -1.73 3.01
C TYR A 36 10.73 -3.26 2.92
N TYR A 37 11.83 -3.82 2.39
CA TYR A 37 11.99 -5.27 2.30
C TYR A 37 12.05 -5.94 3.67
N ASN A 38 12.70 -5.30 4.66
CA ASN A 38 12.68 -5.75 6.05
C ASN A 38 11.24 -5.80 6.59
N SER A 39 10.47 -4.74 6.35
CA SER A 39 9.05 -4.66 6.75
C SER A 39 8.19 -5.72 6.07
N LYS A 40 8.46 -6.02 4.79
CA LYS A 40 7.76 -7.05 4.00
C LYS A 40 8.02 -8.46 4.56
N ALA A 41 9.26 -8.76 4.95
CA ALA A 41 9.60 -10.03 5.59
C ALA A 41 8.85 -10.21 6.93
N LEU A 42 8.66 -9.13 7.69
CA LEU A 42 7.93 -9.16 8.96
C LEU A 42 6.41 -9.32 8.80
N LYS A 43 5.82 -9.15 7.60
CA LYS A 43 4.36 -9.20 7.40
C LYS A 43 3.76 -10.55 7.78
N GLU A 44 4.53 -11.63 7.59
CA GLU A 44 4.08 -13.00 7.82
C GLU A 44 4.26 -13.45 9.26
N GLU A 45 5.36 -13.05 9.90
CA GLU A 45 5.68 -13.41 11.28
C GLU A 45 4.96 -12.53 12.30
N ALA A 46 4.97 -11.20 12.09
CA ALA A 46 4.51 -10.22 13.06
C ALA A 46 3.82 -9.01 12.37
N PRO A 47 2.54 -9.13 11.99
CA PRO A 47 1.84 -8.09 11.23
C PRO A 47 1.77 -6.74 11.96
N HIS A 48 1.68 -6.73 13.30
CA HIS A 48 1.70 -5.49 14.08
C HIS A 48 3.07 -4.79 14.06
N ASP A 49 4.17 -5.54 14.05
CA ASP A 49 5.51 -4.96 13.99
C ASP A 49 5.87 -4.56 12.56
N ALA A 50 5.40 -5.32 11.56
CA ALA A 50 5.47 -4.91 10.17
C ALA A 50 4.81 -3.54 9.94
N LEU A 51 3.64 -3.28 10.53
CA LEU A 51 3.00 -1.95 10.47
C LEU A 51 3.90 -0.84 11.03
N LYS A 52 4.59 -1.08 12.15
CA LYS A 52 5.53 -0.10 12.72
C LYS A 52 6.75 0.08 11.82
N SER A 53 7.25 -0.98 11.20
CA SER A 53 8.39 -0.92 10.29
C SER A 53 8.03 -0.19 8.99
N PHE A 54 6.83 -0.39 8.45
CA PHE A 54 6.30 0.40 7.32
C PHE A 54 6.05 1.86 7.70
N GLN A 55 5.61 2.13 8.93
CA GLN A 55 5.52 3.50 9.43
C GLN A 55 6.90 4.19 9.43
N LYS A 56 7.97 3.47 9.78
CA LYS A 56 9.34 4.02 9.68
C LYS A 56 9.74 4.35 8.25
N VAL A 57 9.29 3.59 7.24
CA VAL A 57 9.53 3.95 5.83
C VAL A 57 8.91 5.32 5.53
N LEU A 58 7.68 5.56 5.98
CA LEU A 58 6.99 6.85 5.82
C LEU A 58 7.69 7.99 6.58
N ASP A 59 8.21 7.72 7.78
CA ASP A 59 8.94 8.70 8.57
C ASP A 59 10.32 9.03 7.94
N LEU A 60 11.00 8.03 7.37
CA LEU A 60 12.27 8.21 6.66
C LEU A 60 12.10 8.99 5.35
N GLU A 61 10.95 8.87 4.70
CA GLU A 61 10.59 9.66 3.52
C GLU A 61 10.41 11.17 3.83
N ASN A 62 10.48 11.55 5.11
CA ASN A 62 10.58 12.94 5.58
C ASN A 62 9.55 13.92 4.99
N ASN A 63 8.31 13.45 4.76
CA ASN A 63 7.19 14.14 4.11
C ASN A 63 7.34 14.42 2.60
N GLU A 64 8.43 14.01 1.97
CA GLU A 64 8.45 13.87 0.52
C GLU A 64 7.52 12.71 0.18
N LYS A 65 6.64 12.86 -0.80
CA LYS A 65 5.72 11.78 -1.17
C LYS A 65 6.38 11.00 -2.28
N GLY A 66 7.01 9.89 -1.92
CA GLY A 66 7.77 9.02 -2.81
C GLY A 66 7.02 7.75 -3.19
N GLU A 67 7.65 6.96 -4.06
CA GLU A 67 7.15 5.64 -4.45
C GLU A 67 7.19 4.65 -3.26
N TRP A 68 8.23 4.69 -2.44
CA TRP A 68 8.42 3.77 -1.32
C TRP A 68 7.34 3.91 -0.24
N GLY A 69 6.95 5.13 0.09
CA GLY A 69 5.85 5.46 0.99
C GLY A 69 4.50 5.05 0.41
N PHE A 70 4.31 5.20 -0.90
CA PHE A 70 3.11 4.70 -1.59
C PHE A 70 3.02 3.16 -1.50
N LYS A 71 4.12 2.45 -1.79
CA LYS A 71 4.21 0.98 -1.64
C LYS A 71 3.98 0.54 -0.18
N ALA A 72 4.57 1.24 0.79
CA ALA A 72 4.40 0.98 2.21
C ALA A 72 2.94 1.14 2.66
N LEU A 73 2.26 2.22 2.25
CA LEU A 73 0.85 2.45 2.58
C LEU A 73 -0.07 1.35 2.03
N LYS A 74 0.17 0.88 0.79
CA LYS A 74 -0.59 -0.24 0.20
C LYS A 74 -0.45 -1.51 1.06
N GLN A 75 0.76 -1.82 1.52
CA GLN A 75 0.99 -2.97 2.42
C GLN A 75 0.33 -2.76 3.79
N MET A 76 0.40 -1.57 4.38
CA MET A 76 -0.24 -1.27 5.66
C MET A 76 -1.77 -1.43 5.59
N ILE A 77 -2.41 -1.03 4.50
CA ILE A 77 -3.85 -1.22 4.27
C ILE A 77 -4.20 -2.71 4.26
N LYS A 78 -3.44 -3.53 3.50
CA LYS A 78 -3.63 -4.98 3.42
C LYS A 78 -3.48 -5.65 4.79
N ILE A 79 -2.45 -5.28 5.55
CA ILE A 79 -2.22 -5.84 6.90
C ILE A 79 -3.36 -5.45 7.85
N ASN A 80 -3.77 -4.17 7.88
CA ASN A 80 -4.87 -3.74 8.74
C ASN A 80 -6.20 -4.41 8.34
N PHE A 81 -6.43 -4.64 7.06
CA PHE A 81 -7.58 -5.39 6.58
C PHE A 81 -7.56 -6.84 7.06
N LYS A 82 -6.40 -7.52 6.98
CA LYS A 82 -6.22 -8.89 7.51
C LYS A 82 -6.43 -8.96 9.02
N LEU A 83 -6.04 -7.91 9.75
CA LEU A 83 -6.26 -7.76 11.19
C LEU A 83 -7.69 -7.30 11.55
N GLN A 84 -8.58 -7.13 10.57
CA GLN A 84 -9.94 -6.59 10.73
C GLN A 84 -9.98 -5.21 11.41
N ASN A 85 -8.87 -4.46 11.36
CA ASN A 85 -8.76 -3.12 11.90
C ASN A 85 -9.14 -2.08 10.84
N TYR A 86 -10.42 -2.07 10.50
CA TYR A 86 -11.01 -1.17 9.51
C TYR A 86 -10.81 0.34 9.76
N PRO A 87 -10.90 0.88 11.00
CA PRO A 87 -10.73 2.31 11.21
C PRO A 87 -9.29 2.78 10.91
N GLU A 88 -8.29 1.99 11.33
CA GLU A 88 -6.89 2.30 11.02
C GLU A 88 -6.63 2.16 9.52
N MET A 89 -7.19 1.12 8.88
CA MET A 89 -7.10 0.91 7.44
C MET A 89 -7.62 2.14 6.67
N MET A 90 -8.77 2.70 7.05
CA MET A 90 -9.32 3.91 6.43
C MET A 90 -8.43 5.13 6.60
N THR A 91 -7.77 5.30 7.75
CA THR A 91 -6.78 6.36 7.96
C THR A 91 -5.60 6.21 6.98
N ARG A 92 -5.07 4.99 6.83
CA ARG A 92 -3.99 4.71 5.87
C ARG A 92 -4.42 4.91 4.42
N TYR A 93 -5.66 4.56 4.10
CA TYR A 93 -6.22 4.79 2.77
C TYR A 93 -6.33 6.28 2.43
N LYS A 94 -6.80 7.11 3.38
CA LYS A 94 -6.82 8.57 3.22
C LYS A 94 -5.41 9.14 2.98
N GLN A 95 -4.40 8.62 3.69
CA GLN A 95 -3.01 8.99 3.44
C GLN A 95 -2.58 8.62 2.02
N LEU A 96 -2.89 7.41 1.56
CA LEU A 96 -2.58 6.94 0.19
C LEU A 96 -3.22 7.83 -0.88
N LEU A 97 -4.45 8.30 -0.68
CA LEU A 97 -5.11 9.23 -1.60
C LEU A 97 -4.37 10.58 -1.71
N THR A 98 -3.65 11.03 -0.68
CA THR A 98 -2.81 12.23 -0.77
C THR A 98 -1.56 12.03 -1.63
N TYR A 99 -1.02 10.80 -1.66
CA TYR A 99 0.07 10.41 -2.56
C TYR A 99 -0.41 10.36 -4.01
N ILE A 100 -1.63 9.87 -4.24
CA ILE A 100 -2.24 9.83 -5.57
C ILE A 100 -2.34 11.18 -6.26
N LYS A 101 -2.52 12.26 -5.49
CA LYS A 101 -2.62 13.62 -6.04
C LYS A 101 -1.27 14.25 -6.39
N SER A 102 -0.16 13.75 -5.85
CA SER A 102 1.12 14.46 -5.83
C SER A 102 2.33 13.63 -6.27
N ALA A 103 2.31 12.32 -6.06
CA ALA A 103 3.48 11.44 -6.19
C ALA A 103 3.38 10.47 -7.37
N VAL A 104 2.17 10.15 -7.83
CA VAL A 104 1.94 9.14 -8.86
C VAL A 104 1.04 9.65 -9.98
N THR A 105 1.22 9.12 -11.19
CA THR A 105 0.39 9.48 -12.34
C THR A 105 -1.04 8.98 -12.18
N ARG A 106 -2.01 9.69 -12.76
CA ARG A 106 -3.44 9.33 -12.69
C ARG A 106 -3.73 7.87 -13.02
N ASN A 107 -3.08 7.32 -14.06
CA ASN A 107 -3.27 5.92 -14.44
C ASN A 107 -2.78 4.95 -13.36
N HIS A 108 -1.64 5.23 -12.73
CA HIS A 108 -1.09 4.40 -11.66
C HIS A 108 -1.97 4.47 -10.40
N SER A 109 -2.50 5.65 -10.10
CA SER A 109 -3.48 5.90 -9.04
C SER A 109 -4.76 5.09 -9.24
N GLU A 110 -5.36 5.17 -10.43
CA GLU A 110 -6.58 4.45 -10.76
C GLU A 110 -6.37 2.93 -10.68
N LYS A 111 -5.26 2.41 -11.21
CA LYS A 111 -4.92 0.98 -11.10
C LYS A 111 -4.78 0.54 -9.63
N SER A 112 -4.09 1.34 -8.83
CA SER A 112 -3.87 1.03 -7.41
C SER A 112 -5.18 1.06 -6.59
N ILE A 113 -6.04 2.06 -6.83
CA ILE A 113 -7.36 2.15 -6.20
C ILE A 113 -8.22 0.94 -6.58
N ASN A 114 -8.27 0.56 -7.86
CA ASN A 114 -9.02 -0.61 -8.31
C ASN A 114 -8.49 -1.90 -7.66
N SER A 115 -7.17 -2.09 -7.61
CA SER A 115 -6.55 -3.24 -6.93
C SER A 115 -6.94 -3.33 -5.45
N ILE A 116 -6.96 -2.20 -4.74
CA ILE A 116 -7.38 -2.18 -3.32
C ILE A 116 -8.88 -2.40 -3.18
N LEU A 117 -9.70 -1.82 -4.07
CA LEU A 117 -11.14 -2.04 -4.12
C LEU A 117 -11.47 -3.51 -4.35
N ASP A 118 -10.81 -4.15 -5.32
CA ASP A 118 -10.98 -5.58 -5.61
C ASP A 118 -10.64 -6.41 -4.37
N TYR A 119 -9.54 -6.08 -3.69
CA TYR A 119 -9.16 -6.75 -2.45
C TYR A 119 -10.19 -6.57 -1.32
N ILE A 120 -10.70 -5.36 -1.11
CA ILE A 120 -11.69 -5.07 -0.05
C ILE A 120 -13.07 -5.60 -0.41
N SER A 121 -13.41 -5.68 -1.70
CA SER A 121 -14.70 -6.21 -2.19
C SER A 121 -14.91 -7.69 -1.84
N THR A 122 -13.82 -8.42 -1.55
CA THR A 122 -13.89 -9.77 -0.98
C THR A 122 -14.48 -9.80 0.43
N SER A 123 -14.44 -8.68 1.16
CA SER A 123 -15.06 -8.53 2.48
C SER A 123 -16.56 -8.41 2.38
N LYS A 124 -17.28 -9.06 3.30
CA LYS A 124 -18.73 -8.94 3.42
C LYS A 124 -19.20 -7.65 4.12
N ASN A 125 -18.27 -6.75 4.46
CA ASN A 125 -18.57 -5.55 5.23
C ASN A 125 -19.03 -4.40 4.31
N MET A 126 -20.34 -4.31 4.09
CA MET A 126 -20.95 -3.33 3.18
C MET A 126 -20.75 -1.88 3.64
N GLU A 127 -20.74 -1.62 4.94
CA GLU A 127 -20.50 -0.27 5.50
C GLU A 127 -19.06 0.19 5.21
N LEU A 128 -18.10 -0.71 5.29
CA LEU A 128 -16.70 -0.42 4.94
C LEU A 128 -16.56 -0.07 3.46
N LEU A 129 -17.17 -0.88 2.58
CA LEU A 129 -17.18 -0.65 1.14
C LEU A 129 -17.76 0.73 0.82
N GLN A 130 -18.92 1.07 1.39
CA GLN A 130 -19.53 2.39 1.18
C GLN A 130 -18.61 3.53 1.61
N ASN A 131 -18.03 3.47 2.82
CA ASN A 131 -17.09 4.48 3.29
C ASN A 131 -15.86 4.60 2.39
N PHE A 132 -15.38 3.49 1.83
CA PHE A 132 -14.25 3.45 0.92
C PHE A 132 -14.57 4.14 -0.40
N TYR A 133 -15.74 3.83 -1.00
CA TYR A 133 -16.22 4.49 -2.23
C TYR A 133 -16.43 5.99 -2.02
N GLU A 134 -17.10 6.39 -0.94
CA GLU A 134 -17.32 7.81 -0.61
C GLU A 134 -16.00 8.55 -0.45
N THR A 135 -15.07 8.00 0.32
CA THR A 135 -13.75 8.61 0.53
C THR A 135 -12.94 8.72 -0.77
N THR A 136 -13.07 7.74 -1.68
CA THR A 136 -12.40 7.75 -2.98
C THR A 136 -13.00 8.80 -3.93
N LEU A 137 -14.32 8.99 -3.88
CA LEU A 137 -15.05 9.98 -4.68
C LEU A 137 -14.82 11.41 -4.19
N GLU A 138 -14.63 11.61 -2.88
CA GLU A 138 -14.36 12.91 -2.27
C GLU A 138 -12.91 13.39 -2.42
N ALA A 139 -11.96 12.47 -2.66
CA ALA A 139 -10.56 12.80 -2.88
C ALA A 139 -10.33 13.33 -4.29
#